data_AF-A0A6A0AAL9-F1
#
_entry.id   AF-A0A6A0AAL9-F1
#
_cell.length_a   1.000
_cell.length_b   1.000
_cell.length_c   1.000
_cell.angle_alpha   90.00
_cell.angle_beta   90.00
_cell.angle_gamma   90.00
#
_symmetry.space_group_name_H-M   'P 1'
#
loop_
_entity.id
_entity.type
_entity.pdbx_description
1 polymer ?
#
loop_
_entity_poly.entity_id
_entity_poly.type
_entity_poly.pdbx_seq_one_letter_code
_entity_poly.pdbx_strand_id
1 'polypeptide(L)'
;TFSIKDADERLAARKAVAQGPLQTKITKLNALLTEAGPDGYLVGGRMTYADVAVYVMTSNIICGFFDGVPRDLYQPFPAITAFHTRMASVPQIRDMYQGITEGVRMAFKAGAASA
;
A
#
# COMPACT_ATOMS: atom_id res chain seq x y z
N THR A 1 15.91 -9.58 0.16
CA THR A 1 15.35 -10.66 -0.69
C THR A 1 15.73 -10.53 -2.16
N PHE A 2 16.09 -9.35 -2.68
CA PHE A 2 16.44 -9.16 -4.10
C PHE A 2 17.70 -9.89 -4.58
N SER A 3 18.61 -10.25 -3.69
CA SER A 3 19.81 -11.03 -3.99
C SER A 3 19.59 -12.56 -3.98
N ILE A 4 18.42 -13.04 -3.53
CA ILE A 4 18.09 -14.47 -3.46
C ILE A 4 17.71 -14.95 -4.87
N LYS A 5 18.50 -15.88 -5.42
CA LYS A 5 18.31 -16.43 -6.78
C LYS A 5 17.31 -17.57 -6.81
N ASP A 6 17.25 -18.37 -5.74
CA ASP A 6 16.30 -19.47 -5.63
C ASP A 6 14.87 -18.93 -5.42
N ALA A 7 13.92 -19.45 -6.20
CA ALA A 7 12.56 -18.94 -6.23
C ALA A 7 11.77 -19.30 -4.96
N ASP A 8 11.97 -20.51 -4.43
CA ASP A 8 11.26 -21.01 -3.25
C ASP A 8 11.81 -20.34 -1.98
N GLU A 9 13.13 -20.17 -1.89
CA GLU A 9 13.77 -19.43 -0.81
C GLU A 9 13.35 -17.94 -0.81
N ARG A 10 13.26 -17.32 -1.99
CA ARG A 10 12.77 -15.94 -2.13
C ARG A 10 11.32 -15.81 -1.69
N LEU A 11 10.47 -16.77 -2.07
CA LEU A 11 9.06 -16.83 -1.68
C LEU A 11 8.92 -16.98 -0.15
N ALA A 12 9.63 -17.93 0.45
CA ALA A 12 9.61 -18.16 1.88
C ALA A 12 10.08 -16.92 2.67
N ALA A 13 11.17 -16.29 2.24
CA ALA A 13 11.70 -15.08 2.86
C ALA A 13 10.71 -13.90 2.76
N ARG A 14 10.03 -13.72 1.62
CA ARG A 14 9.02 -12.67 1.45
C ARG A 14 7.77 -12.92 2.31
N LYS A 15 7.31 -14.17 2.40
CA LYS A 15 6.21 -14.56 3.31
C LYS A 15 6.56 -14.29 4.77
N ALA A 16 7.76 -14.66 5.21
CA ALA A 16 8.22 -14.40 6.57
C ALA A 16 8.26 -12.91 6.91
N VAL A 17 8.72 -12.07 5.96
CA VAL A 17 8.70 -10.61 6.12
C VAL A 17 7.27 -10.09 6.22
N ALA A 18 6.36 -10.57 5.35
CA ALA A 18 4.96 -10.17 5.33
C ALA A 18 4.25 -10.48 6.65
N GLN A 19 4.47 -11.69 7.18
CA GLN A 19 3.84 -12.17 8.42
C GLN A 19 4.48 -11.60 9.70
N GLY A 20 5.71 -11.09 9.63
CA GLY A 20 6.44 -10.56 10.79
C GLY A 20 6.63 -9.03 10.72
N PRO A 21 7.84 -8.55 10.36
CA PRO A 21 8.21 -7.14 10.48
C PRO A 21 7.36 -6.20 9.62
N LEU A 22 6.81 -6.66 8.49
CA LEU A 22 5.89 -5.86 7.69
C LEU A 22 4.57 -5.64 8.44
N GLN A 23 4.02 -6.68 9.07
CA GLN A 23 2.79 -6.59 9.85
C GLN A 23 2.92 -5.54 10.96
N THR A 24 4.03 -5.51 11.69
CA THR A 24 4.28 -4.49 12.73
C THR A 24 4.28 -3.07 12.16
N LYS A 25 4.86 -2.87 10.96
CA LYS A 25 4.89 -1.55 10.30
C LYS A 25 3.49 -1.14 9.82
N ILE A 26 2.71 -2.08 9.30
CA ILE A 26 1.33 -1.85 8.85
C ILE A 26 0.44 -1.46 10.02
N THR A 27 0.53 -2.18 11.14
CA THR A 27 -0.22 -1.83 12.36
C THR A 27 0.11 -0.42 12.85
N LYS A 28 1.39 -0.04 12.85
CA LYS A 28 1.82 1.32 13.23
C LYS A 28 1.30 2.38 12.27
N LEU A 29 1.36 2.13 10.96
CA LEU A 29 0.82 3.03 9.95
C LEU A 29 -0.69 3.22 10.13
N ASN A 30 -1.43 2.13 10.36
CA ASN A 30 -2.87 2.20 10.60
C ASN A 30 -3.19 3.04 11.83
N ALA A 31 -2.42 2.90 12.92
CA ALA A 31 -2.60 3.74 14.11
C ALA A 31 -2.39 5.24 13.79
N LEU A 32 -1.30 5.59 13.10
CA LEU A 32 -1.03 6.99 12.70
C LEU A 32 -2.16 7.57 11.83
N LEU A 33 -2.67 6.80 10.88
CA LEU A 33 -3.78 7.23 10.02
C LEU A 33 -5.11 7.32 10.79
N THR A 34 -5.30 6.47 11.79
CA THR A 34 -6.48 6.52 12.67
C THR A 34 -6.44 7.79 13.52
N GLU A 35 -5.27 8.13 14.08
CA GLU A 35 -5.05 9.36 14.86
C GLU A 35 -5.22 10.63 14.03
N ALA A 36 -4.79 10.60 12.76
CA ALA A 36 -5.00 11.71 11.84
C ALA A 36 -6.50 11.95 11.53
N GLY A 37 -7.33 10.91 11.64
CA GLY A 37 -8.76 10.96 11.34
C GLY A 37 -9.07 10.76 9.86
N PRO A 38 -10.37 10.70 9.50
CA PRO A 38 -10.84 10.29 8.16
C PRO A 38 -10.35 11.22 7.03
N ASP A 39 -10.25 12.52 7.31
CA ASP A 39 -9.77 13.54 6.36
C ASP A 39 -8.33 13.98 6.66
N GLY A 40 -7.68 13.35 7.64
CA GLY A 40 -6.34 13.71 8.08
C GLY A 40 -5.25 13.20 7.15
N TYR A 41 -4.22 14.00 6.97
CA TYR A 41 -2.97 13.59 6.33
C TYR A 41 -1.98 13.14 7.40
N LEU A 42 -0.93 12.43 6.98
CA LEU A 42 0.10 11.96 7.91
C LEU A 42 0.79 13.11 8.66
N VAL A 43 0.85 14.29 8.05
CA VAL A 43 1.48 15.48 8.62
C VAL A 43 0.54 16.67 8.55
N GLY A 44 -0.21 16.89 9.64
CA GLY A 44 -1.11 18.04 9.79
C GLY A 44 -2.34 17.97 8.88
N GLY A 45 -2.87 19.14 8.50
CA GLY A 45 -4.16 19.24 7.81
C GLY A 45 -4.11 19.30 6.29
N ARG A 46 -2.96 19.07 5.64
CA ARG A 46 -2.82 19.15 4.18
C ARG A 46 -1.95 18.04 3.63
N MET A 47 -2.17 17.68 2.35
CA MET A 47 -1.33 16.71 1.66
C MET A 47 0.12 17.18 1.60
N THR A 48 1.03 16.31 2.01
CA THR A 48 2.47 16.53 1.92
C THR A 48 3.13 15.44 1.09
N TYR A 49 4.43 15.58 0.87
CA TYR A 49 5.23 14.53 0.24
C TYR A 49 5.17 13.21 1.02
N ALA A 50 5.01 13.24 2.36
CA ALA A 50 4.91 12.04 3.17
C ALA A 50 3.71 11.18 2.77
N ASP A 51 2.57 11.82 2.48
CA ASP A 51 1.35 11.15 2.06
C ASP A 51 1.53 10.45 0.71
N VAL A 52 2.16 11.15 -0.24
CA VAL A 52 2.45 10.59 -1.57
C VAL A 52 3.44 9.41 -1.45
N ALA A 53 4.49 9.55 -0.65
CA ALA A 53 5.47 8.50 -0.44
C ALA A 53 4.85 7.24 0.18
N VAL A 54 3.99 7.41 1.20
CA VAL A 54 3.28 6.29 1.82
C VAL A 54 2.29 5.66 0.87
N TYR A 55 1.53 6.44 0.11
CA TYR A 55 0.62 5.92 -0.92
C TYR A 55 1.34 5.09 -1.99
N VAL A 56 2.49 5.57 -2.49
CA VAL A 56 3.30 4.81 -3.45
C VAL A 56 3.84 3.54 -2.82
N MET A 57 4.31 3.61 -1.57
CA MET A 57 4.85 2.46 -0.86
C MET A 57 3.78 1.38 -0.63
N THR A 58 2.60 1.75 -0.14
CA THR A 58 1.50 0.80 0.10
C THR A 58 1.01 0.18 -1.20
N SER A 59 0.85 0.97 -2.27
CA SER A 59 0.49 0.47 -3.60
C SER A 59 1.52 -0.54 -4.14
N ASN A 60 2.82 -0.29 -3.96
CA ASN A 60 3.87 -1.22 -4.41
C ASN A 60 3.90 -2.54 -3.63
N ILE A 61 3.53 -2.54 -2.36
CA ILE A 61 3.53 -3.77 -1.55
C ILE A 61 2.47 -4.75 -2.07
N ILE A 62 1.29 -4.25 -2.43
CA ILE A 62 0.15 -5.08 -2.89
C ILE A 62 0.07 -5.25 -4.40
N CYS A 63 1.03 -4.73 -5.17
CA CYS A 63 0.96 -4.75 -6.64
C CYS A 63 1.14 -6.13 -7.28
N GLY A 64 1.45 -7.14 -6.47
CA GLY A 64 1.71 -8.51 -6.93
C GLY A 64 3.11 -8.72 -7.50
N PHE A 65 4.01 -7.73 -7.41
CA PHE A 65 5.42 -7.91 -7.73
C PHE A 65 6.18 -8.75 -6.69
N PHE A 66 5.74 -8.68 -5.43
CA PHE A 66 6.33 -9.46 -4.35
C PHE A 66 5.61 -10.80 -4.21
N ASP A 67 6.18 -11.84 -4.81
CA ASP A 67 5.71 -13.23 -4.62
C ASP A 67 5.54 -13.54 -3.12
N GLY A 68 4.36 -14.01 -2.73
CA GLY A 68 4.04 -14.37 -1.34
C GLY A 68 3.49 -13.23 -0.48
N VAL A 69 3.37 -12.00 -1.00
CA VAL A 69 2.65 -10.91 -0.34
C VAL A 69 1.20 -10.86 -0.85
N PRO A 70 0.19 -11.01 0.02
CA PRO A 70 -1.21 -10.91 -0.38
C PRO A 70 -1.56 -9.52 -0.92
N ARG A 71 -2.46 -9.45 -1.91
CA ARG A 71 -2.94 -8.17 -2.46
C ARG A 71 -3.94 -7.51 -1.52
N ASP A 72 -4.68 -8.33 -0.79
CA ASP A 72 -5.64 -7.98 0.25
C ASP A 72 -4.99 -7.74 1.62
N LEU A 73 -3.66 -7.53 1.68
CA LEU A 73 -2.92 -7.35 2.93
C LEU A 73 -3.50 -6.25 3.85
N TYR A 74 -4.13 -5.23 3.26
CA TYR A 74 -4.68 -4.09 3.99
C TYR A 74 -6.17 -4.21 4.33
N GLN A 75 -6.87 -5.27 3.92
CA GLN A 75 -8.29 -5.50 4.25
C GLN A 75 -8.61 -5.33 5.75
N PRO A 76 -7.78 -5.84 6.69
CA PRO A 76 -8.02 -5.66 8.13
C PRO A 76 -7.80 -4.24 8.66
N PHE A 77 -7.29 -3.32 7.85
CA PHE A 77 -6.82 -1.99 8.26
C PHE A 77 -7.60 -0.87 7.55
N PRO A 78 -8.82 -0.53 8.03
CA PRO A 78 -9.71 0.39 7.32
C PRO A 78 -9.15 1.81 7.16
N ALA A 79 -8.29 2.27 8.07
CA ALA A 79 -7.68 3.59 7.93
C ALA A 79 -6.68 3.63 6.76
N ILE A 80 -5.97 2.53 6.50
CA ILE A 80 -5.06 2.40 5.35
C ILE A 80 -5.84 2.35 4.05
N THR A 81 -6.92 1.56 3.98
CA THR A 81 -7.72 1.43 2.76
C THR A 81 -8.45 2.73 2.40
N ALA A 82 -8.97 3.44 3.40
CA ALA A 82 -9.56 4.78 3.22
C ALA A 82 -8.50 5.79 2.74
N PHE A 83 -7.34 5.83 3.39
CA PHE A 83 -6.23 6.69 2.99
C PHE A 83 -5.79 6.43 1.55
N HIS A 84 -5.59 5.17 1.18
CA HIS A 84 -5.18 4.77 -0.17
C HIS A 84 -6.21 5.21 -1.21
N THR A 85 -7.49 4.96 -0.96
CA THR A 85 -8.58 5.36 -1.86
C THR A 85 -8.65 6.87 -2.03
N ARG A 86 -8.48 7.63 -0.95
CA ARG A 86 -8.45 9.09 -0.99
C ARG A 86 -7.29 9.62 -1.83
N MET A 87 -6.09 9.09 -1.61
CA MET A 87 -4.90 9.45 -2.40
C MET A 87 -5.05 9.07 -3.87
N ALA A 88 -5.60 7.89 -4.18
CA ALA A 88 -5.89 7.47 -5.55
C ALA A 88 -6.98 8.32 -6.23
N SER A 89 -7.82 9.01 -5.46
CA SER A 89 -8.88 9.89 -5.97
C SER A 89 -8.40 11.33 -6.25
N VAL A 90 -7.19 11.68 -5.83
CA VAL A 90 -6.58 12.98 -6.17
C VAL A 90 -6.52 13.10 -7.70
N PRO A 91 -7.03 14.19 -8.31
CA PRO A 91 -7.18 14.28 -9.77
C PRO A 91 -5.92 13.92 -10.55
N GLN A 92 -4.76 14.44 -10.14
CA GLN A 92 -3.48 14.17 -10.80
C GLN A 92 -3.08 12.69 -10.75
N ILE A 93 -3.36 12.00 -9.63
CA ILE A 93 -3.05 10.58 -9.45
C ILE A 93 -4.05 9.74 -10.24
N ARG A 94 -5.34 10.03 -10.11
CA ARG A 94 -6.41 9.37 -10.85
C ARG A 94 -6.16 9.45 -12.35
N ASP A 95 -5.87 10.64 -12.86
CA ASP A 95 -5.71 10.88 -14.29
C ASP A 95 -4.47 10.16 -14.84
N MET A 96 -3.44 9.97 -14.01
CA MET A 96 -2.25 9.19 -14.35
C MET A 96 -2.52 7.67 -14.46
N TYR A 97 -3.44 7.13 -13.65
CA TYR A 97 -3.69 5.68 -13.58
C TYR A 97 -5.03 5.21 -14.16
N GLN A 98 -5.92 6.11 -14.57
CA GLN A 98 -7.26 5.77 -15.08
C GLN A 98 -7.21 4.81 -16.29
N GLY A 99 -6.29 5.05 -17.23
CA GLY A 99 -6.14 4.25 -18.45
C GLY A 99 -5.39 2.93 -18.26
N ILE A 100 -4.89 2.65 -17.06
CA ILE A 100 -4.23 1.38 -16.76
C ILE A 100 -5.29 0.29 -16.58
N THR A 101 -5.18 -0.78 -17.36
CA THR A 101 -6.09 -1.93 -17.34
C THR A 101 -5.40 -3.22 -16.91
N GLU A 102 -4.07 -3.27 -16.94
CA GLU A 102 -3.29 -4.46 -16.60
C GLU A 102 -1.97 -4.14 -15.89
N GLY A 103 -1.36 -5.17 -15.31
CA GLY A 103 -0.05 -5.11 -14.65
C GLY A 103 -0.07 -4.53 -13.24
N VAL A 104 1.14 -4.35 -12.70
CA VAL A 104 1.38 -3.95 -11.29
C VAL A 104 0.81 -2.57 -10.95
N ARG A 105 0.63 -1.70 -11.96
CA ARG A 105 0.10 -0.33 -11.76
C ARG A 105 -1.39 -0.31 -11.41
N MET A 106 -2.10 -1.43 -11.54
CA MET A 106 -3.47 -1.56 -11.07
C MET A 106 -3.61 -1.29 -9.57
N ALA A 107 -2.55 -1.55 -8.77
CA ALA A 107 -2.54 -1.29 -7.33
C ALA A 107 -2.61 0.19 -6.93
N PHE A 108 -2.46 1.11 -7.87
CA PHE A 108 -2.56 2.54 -7.63
C PHE A 108 -3.99 3.06 -7.84
N LYS A 109 -4.91 2.25 -8.37
CA LYS A 109 -6.29 2.67 -8.61
C LYS A 109 -7.06 2.71 -7.29
N ALA A 110 -8.09 3.56 -7.25
CA ALA A 110 -8.99 3.65 -6.11
C ALA A 110 -9.62 2.28 -5.82
N GLY A 111 -9.69 1.91 -4.53
CA GLY A 111 -10.21 0.62 -4.09
C GLY A 111 -9.26 -0.57 -4.23
N ALA A 112 -8.06 -0.39 -4.81
CA ALA A 112 -7.12 -1.50 -4.99
C ALA A 112 -6.58 -2.06 -3.66
N ALA A 113 -6.51 -1.24 -2.61
CA ALA A 113 -6.08 -1.69 -1.28
C ALA A 113 -7.19 -2.38 -0.46
N SER A 114 -8.43 -2.33 -0.93
CA SER A 114 -9.61 -2.95 -0.30
C SER A 114 -10.15 -4.17 -1.05
N ALA A 115 -9.65 -4.41 -2.27
CA ALA A 115 -10.04 -5.52 -3.14
C ALA A 115 -9.35 -6.83 -2.76
#